data_AF-A0A2N1Q6A4-F1
#
_entry.id   AF-A0A2N1Q6A4-F1
#
_cell.length_a   1.000
_cell.length_b   1.000
_cell.length_c   1.000
_cell.angle_alpha   90.00
_cell.angle_beta   90.00
_cell.angle_gamma   90.00
#
_symmetry.space_group_name_H-M   'P 1'
#
loop_
_entity.id
_entity.type
_entity.pdbx_description
1 polymer ?
#
loop_
_entity_poly.entity_id
_entity_poly.type
_entity_poly.pdbx_seq_one_letter_code
_entity_poly.pdbx_strand_id
1 'polypeptide(L)'
;MLKEMIENESKQVIKEYLKDVHAHDLAELFIELTDEEKDKVYSLLTDEKLAELVSYLEVDDAAEVLQDFDIDKQIQIVEMMEPDDAADIISELEDDEQEELLKALGESSDVAQLIEYDEDETGSAMTTLMVILTPEMEVKKATKKVIQDAGDVESINTLFIVDENHKFLGVVPLKKLIKAKTPCLISELIEQSPFVTDTDSITQTLEAINNYAIFEMPVCDLEHKLVGMITLDDALDIYQEEAQEDFERLSGLPETVERNPFKTALH
;
A
#
# COMPACT_ATOMS: atom_id res chain seq x y z
N MET A 1 10.64 -5.63 24.60
CA MET A 1 11.65 -4.55 24.63
C MET A 1 10.98 -3.19 24.77
N LEU A 2 10.04 -2.83 23.89
CA LEU A 2 9.27 -1.59 23.98
C LEU A 2 8.49 -1.45 25.29
N LYS A 3 7.84 -2.52 25.75
CA LYS A 3 7.14 -2.56 27.05
C LYS A 3 8.03 -2.13 28.24
N GLU A 4 9.24 -2.68 28.33
CA GLU A 4 10.19 -2.31 29.39
C GLU A 4 10.63 -0.84 29.28
N MET A 5 10.75 -0.30 28.06
CA MET A 5 11.07 1.11 27.84
C MET A 5 9.94 2.03 28.28
N ILE A 6 8.68 1.67 27.98
CA ILE A 6 7.50 2.43 28.41
C ILE A 6 7.45 2.56 29.95
N GLU A 7 7.86 1.51 30.66
CA GLU A 7 7.88 1.51 32.13
C GLU A 7 9.07 2.26 32.74
N ASN A 8 10.26 2.16 32.13
CA ASN A 8 11.52 2.53 32.81
C ASN A 8 12.27 3.70 32.18
N GLU A 9 11.96 4.08 30.94
CA GLU A 9 12.70 5.10 30.20
C GLU A 9 11.96 6.45 30.14
N SER A 10 12.71 7.50 29.82
CA SER A 10 12.12 8.83 29.63
C SER A 10 11.38 8.91 28.29
N LYS A 11 10.33 9.76 28.21
CA LYS A 11 9.59 10.01 26.96
C LYS A 11 10.48 10.36 25.76
N GLN A 12 11.58 11.08 25.99
CA GLN A 12 12.51 11.43 24.91
C GLN A 12 13.22 10.20 24.35
N VAL A 13 13.64 9.27 25.21
CA VAL A 13 14.32 8.04 24.79
C VAL A 13 13.37 7.15 23.99
N ILE A 14 12.12 7.02 24.45
CA ILE A 14 11.09 6.26 23.73
C ILE A 14 10.82 6.90 22.37
N LYS A 15 10.68 8.24 22.32
CA LYS A 15 10.41 8.95 21.07
C LYS A 15 11.53 8.78 20.02
N GLU A 16 12.80 8.84 20.42
CA GLU A 16 13.90 8.60 19.48
C GLU A 16 13.91 7.14 19.01
N TYR A 17 13.61 6.17 19.89
CA TYR A 17 13.49 4.77 19.51
C TYR A 17 12.35 4.54 18.50
N LEU A 18 11.16 5.05 18.79
CA LEU A 18 9.98 4.92 17.92
C LEU A 18 10.19 5.56 16.54
N LYS A 19 11.04 6.57 16.45
CA LYS A 19 11.38 7.23 15.19
C LYS A 19 12.26 6.35 14.29
N ASP A 20 13.21 5.62 14.88
CA ASP A 20 14.23 4.90 14.12
C ASP A 20 13.89 3.40 13.92
N VAL A 21 12.94 2.85 14.70
CA VAL A 21 12.50 1.45 14.57
C VAL A 21 11.71 1.24 13.27
N HIS A 22 11.90 0.09 12.64
CA HIS A 22 11.13 -0.30 11.46
C HIS A 22 9.65 -0.49 11.83
N ALA A 23 8.74 -0.18 10.90
CA ALA A 23 7.30 -0.28 11.12
C ALA A 23 6.86 -1.71 11.47
N HIS A 24 7.27 -2.70 10.66
CA HIS A 24 7.10 -4.13 10.97
C HIS A 24 7.50 -4.52 12.40
N ASP A 25 8.75 -4.23 12.82
CA ASP A 25 9.21 -4.56 14.17
C ASP A 25 8.40 -3.82 15.26
N LEU A 26 7.93 -2.61 14.95
CA LEU A 26 7.08 -1.86 15.85
C LEU A 26 5.69 -2.47 15.95
N ALA A 27 5.09 -2.95 14.85
CA ALA A 27 3.81 -3.63 14.80
C ALA A 27 3.82 -4.90 15.67
N GLU A 28 4.84 -5.76 15.52
CA GLU A 28 5.02 -6.95 16.36
C GLU A 28 5.10 -6.60 17.86
N LEU A 29 5.79 -5.52 18.21
CA LEU A 29 5.91 -5.07 19.60
C LEU A 29 4.65 -4.37 20.11
N PHE A 30 3.87 -3.77 19.21
CA PHE A 30 2.69 -2.96 19.51
C PHE A 30 1.51 -3.84 19.90
N ILE A 31 1.33 -4.99 19.26
CA ILE A 31 0.22 -5.90 19.55
C ILE A 31 0.32 -6.54 20.95
N GLU A 32 1.53 -6.64 21.51
CA GLU A 32 1.76 -7.12 22.88
C GLU A 32 1.43 -6.08 23.98
N LEU A 33 1.11 -4.84 23.60
CA LEU A 33 0.85 -3.75 24.52
C LEU A 33 -0.59 -3.78 25.04
N THR A 34 -0.75 -3.38 26.30
CA THR A 34 -2.07 -3.05 26.86
C THR A 34 -2.57 -1.70 26.32
N ASP A 35 -3.88 -1.45 26.38
CA ASP A 35 -4.48 -0.19 25.91
C ASP A 35 -3.80 1.06 26.52
N GLU A 36 -3.47 1.03 27.82
CA GLU A 36 -2.76 2.14 28.50
C GLU A 36 -1.31 2.33 28.00
N GLU A 37 -0.69 1.28 27.48
CA GLU A 37 0.63 1.33 26.85
C GLU A 37 0.52 1.81 25.40
N LYS A 38 -0.49 1.36 24.65
CA LYS A 38 -0.80 1.84 23.29
C LYS A 38 -1.05 3.35 23.27
N ASP A 39 -1.86 3.86 24.19
CA ASP A 39 -2.10 5.31 24.39
C ASP A 39 -0.80 6.12 24.55
N LYS A 40 0.17 5.56 25.29
CA LYS A 40 1.48 6.21 25.48
C LYS A 40 2.27 6.24 24.17
N VAL A 41 2.23 5.16 23.40
CA VAL A 41 2.88 5.08 22.07
C VAL A 41 2.24 6.07 21.11
N TYR A 42 0.91 6.07 20.96
CA TYR A 42 0.18 7.03 20.12
C TYR A 42 0.58 8.48 20.40
N SER A 43 0.70 8.86 21.68
CA SER A 43 1.07 10.22 22.08
C SER A 43 2.50 10.65 21.71
N LEU A 44 3.35 9.71 21.30
CA LEU A 44 4.77 9.92 20.99
C LEU A 44 5.08 9.80 19.50
N LEU A 45 4.24 9.11 18.74
CA LEU A 45 4.34 8.96 17.28
C LEU A 45 3.97 10.26 16.57
N THR A 46 4.52 10.42 15.36
CA THR A 46 3.98 11.37 14.38
C THR A 46 2.90 10.67 13.57
N ASP A 47 2.12 11.43 12.83
CA ASP A 47 0.99 10.91 12.05
C ASP A 47 1.51 9.99 10.94
N GLU A 48 2.62 10.36 10.31
CA GLU A 48 3.28 9.55 9.29
C GLU A 48 3.77 8.23 9.87
N LYS A 49 4.37 8.25 11.07
CA LYS A 49 4.87 7.01 11.70
C LYS A 49 3.74 6.12 12.23
N LEU A 50 2.60 6.73 12.56
CA LEU A 50 1.40 5.99 12.94
C LEU A 50 0.77 5.32 11.71
N ALA A 51 0.67 6.02 10.57
CA ALA A 51 0.27 5.42 9.31
C ALA A 51 1.17 4.24 8.92
N GLU A 52 2.49 4.43 8.94
CA GLU A 52 3.45 3.33 8.74
C GLU A 52 3.22 2.16 9.71
N LEU A 53 2.97 2.42 11.00
CA LEU A 53 2.70 1.36 11.97
C LEU A 53 1.44 0.58 11.60
N VAL A 54 0.36 1.29 11.24
CA VAL A 54 -0.94 0.70 10.96
C VAL A 54 -0.90 -0.16 9.69
N SER A 55 -0.21 0.26 8.62
CA SER A 55 -0.01 -0.54 7.40
C SER A 55 0.67 -1.88 7.62
N TYR A 56 1.44 -2.05 8.71
CA TYR A 56 2.17 -3.30 9.00
C TYR A 56 1.45 -4.19 10.03
N LEU A 57 0.26 -3.80 10.51
CA LEU A 57 -0.58 -4.67 11.32
C LEU A 57 -1.39 -5.58 10.41
N GLU A 58 -1.80 -6.73 10.93
CA GLU A 58 -2.85 -7.53 10.30
C GLU A 58 -4.11 -6.67 10.13
N VAL A 59 -4.85 -6.86 9.03
CA VAL A 59 -5.93 -5.95 8.60
C VAL A 59 -7.00 -5.77 9.69
N ASP A 60 -7.35 -6.86 10.39
CA ASP A 60 -8.25 -6.86 11.56
C ASP A 60 -7.73 -5.94 12.70
N ASP A 61 -6.45 -6.08 13.06
CA ASP A 61 -5.82 -5.30 14.14
C ASP A 61 -5.66 -3.83 13.73
N ALA A 62 -5.36 -3.57 12.45
CA ALA A 62 -5.26 -2.23 11.88
C ALA A 62 -6.61 -1.50 11.94
N ALA A 63 -7.70 -2.19 11.59
CA ALA A 63 -9.06 -1.67 11.69
C ALA A 63 -9.43 -1.34 13.15
N GLU A 64 -9.13 -2.23 14.11
CA GLU A 64 -9.32 -1.96 15.54
C GLU A 64 -8.53 -0.72 16.01
N VAL A 65 -7.28 -0.57 15.55
CA VAL A 65 -6.46 0.62 15.88
C VAL A 65 -7.02 1.88 15.24
N LEU A 66 -7.54 1.82 14.02
CA LEU A 66 -8.14 2.97 13.36
C LEU A 66 -9.39 3.45 14.12
N GLN A 67 -10.18 2.53 14.67
CA GLN A 67 -11.35 2.81 15.51
C GLN A 67 -11.02 3.49 16.87
N ASP A 68 -9.77 3.43 17.34
CA ASP A 68 -9.34 4.17 18.55
C ASP A 68 -9.36 5.70 18.35
N PHE A 69 -9.39 6.16 17.10
CA PHE A 69 -9.27 7.57 16.72
C PHE A 69 -10.59 8.18 16.26
N ASP A 70 -10.69 9.51 16.34
CA ASP A 70 -11.82 10.23 15.74
C ASP A 70 -11.68 10.31 14.21
N ILE A 71 -12.80 10.55 13.53
CA ILE A 71 -12.87 10.58 12.06
C ILE A 71 -11.84 11.52 11.41
N ASP A 72 -11.59 12.69 12.02
CA ASP A 72 -10.59 13.65 11.52
C ASP A 72 -9.18 13.06 11.55
N LYS A 73 -8.88 12.26 12.58
CA LYS A 73 -7.61 11.58 12.73
C LYS A 73 -7.50 10.33 11.85
N GLN A 74 -8.57 9.56 11.69
CA GLN A 74 -8.62 8.44 10.77
C GLN A 74 -8.30 8.87 9.33
N ILE A 75 -8.90 9.98 8.88
CA ILE A 75 -8.62 10.57 7.56
C ILE A 75 -7.14 10.91 7.42
N GLN A 76 -6.53 11.55 8.44
CA GLN A 76 -5.11 11.90 8.39
C GLN A 76 -4.19 10.69 8.27
N ILE A 77 -4.53 9.59 8.96
CA ILE A 77 -3.76 8.35 8.92
C ILE A 77 -3.90 7.74 7.52
N VAL A 78 -5.12 7.56 7.03
CA VAL A 78 -5.42 6.99 5.71
C VAL A 78 -4.81 7.80 4.57
N GLU A 79 -4.85 9.14 4.61
CA GLU A 79 -4.23 9.99 3.58
C GLU A 79 -2.69 9.90 3.54
N MET A 80 -2.07 9.34 4.58
CA MET A 80 -0.62 9.12 4.68
C MET A 80 -0.21 7.67 4.39
N MET A 81 -1.18 6.79 4.12
CA MET A 81 -0.95 5.39 3.77
C MET A 81 -0.93 5.20 2.25
N GLU A 82 -0.43 4.04 1.83
CA GLU A 82 -0.64 3.58 0.47
C GLU A 82 -2.13 3.29 0.24
N PRO A 83 -2.70 3.66 -0.93
CA PRO A 83 -4.13 3.55 -1.17
C PRO A 83 -4.70 2.13 -1.06
N ASP A 84 -3.90 1.13 -1.42
CA ASP A 84 -4.18 -0.31 -1.34
C ASP A 84 -4.22 -0.78 0.12
N ASP A 85 -3.18 -0.54 0.92
CA ASP A 85 -3.21 -0.82 2.37
C ASP A 85 -4.45 -0.18 3.04
N ALA A 86 -4.72 1.08 2.70
CA ALA A 86 -5.86 1.80 3.24
C ALA A 86 -7.20 1.21 2.79
N ALA A 87 -7.29 0.70 1.56
CA ALA A 87 -8.49 0.07 1.04
C ALA A 87 -8.78 -1.24 1.79
N ASP A 88 -7.75 -2.05 2.04
CA ASP A 88 -7.87 -3.31 2.78
C ASP A 88 -8.33 -3.04 4.22
N ILE A 89 -7.66 -2.11 4.92
CA ILE A 89 -8.00 -1.78 6.31
C ILE A 89 -9.40 -1.19 6.45
N ILE A 90 -9.83 -0.35 5.51
CA ILE A 90 -11.18 0.21 5.52
C ILE A 90 -12.24 -0.86 5.22
N SER A 91 -11.89 -1.88 4.44
CA SER A 91 -12.81 -2.97 4.09
C SER A 91 -13.14 -3.89 5.28
N GLU A 92 -12.27 -3.94 6.30
CA GLU A 92 -12.52 -4.66 7.56
C GLU A 92 -13.33 -3.87 8.61
N LEU A 93 -13.61 -2.59 8.37
CA LEU A 93 -14.47 -1.79 9.27
C LEU A 93 -15.94 -2.25 9.22
N GLU A 94 -16.71 -1.95 10.27
CA GLU A 94 -18.16 -2.13 10.23
C GLU A 94 -18.79 -1.23 9.15
N ASP A 95 -19.82 -1.74 8.44
CA ASP A 95 -20.45 -1.07 7.27
C ASP A 95 -20.72 0.45 7.48
N ASP A 96 -21.17 0.86 8.67
CA ASP A 96 -21.48 2.26 8.97
C ASP A 96 -20.26 3.14 9.18
N GLU A 97 -19.19 2.60 9.75
CA GLU A 97 -17.90 3.29 9.92
C GLU A 97 -17.16 3.40 8.58
N GLN A 98 -17.19 2.33 7.79
CA GLN A 98 -16.68 2.32 6.42
C GLN A 98 -17.35 3.42 5.58
N GLU A 99 -18.69 3.48 5.57
CA GLU A 99 -19.45 4.50 4.83
C GLU A 99 -19.12 5.92 5.33
N GLU A 100 -18.96 6.12 6.65
CA GLU A 100 -18.62 7.41 7.22
C GLU A 100 -17.23 7.89 6.78
N LEU A 101 -16.22 7.02 6.85
CA LEU A 101 -14.84 7.33 6.49
C LEU A 101 -14.68 7.56 4.98
N LEU A 102 -15.26 6.71 4.14
CA LEU A 102 -15.21 6.89 2.68
C LEU A 102 -15.89 8.18 2.23
N LYS A 103 -17.01 8.53 2.87
CA LYS A 103 -17.69 9.79 2.59
C LYS A 103 -16.86 11.00 3.01
N ALA A 104 -16.07 10.88 4.07
CA ALA A 104 -15.21 11.94 4.55
C ALA A 104 -13.96 12.13 3.67
N LEU A 105 -13.36 11.04 3.17
CA LEU A 105 -12.29 11.03 2.17
C LEU A 105 -12.79 11.58 0.81
N GLY A 106 -14.03 11.25 0.46
CA GLY A 106 -14.70 11.65 -0.77
C GLY A 106 -14.57 10.60 -1.88
N GLU A 107 -15.63 10.46 -2.70
CA GLU A 107 -15.77 9.44 -3.75
C GLU A 107 -14.66 9.43 -4.82
N SER A 108 -13.85 10.48 -4.90
CA SER A 108 -12.75 10.58 -5.86
C SER A 108 -11.38 10.30 -5.25
N SER A 109 -11.31 9.87 -3.99
CA SER A 109 -10.05 9.39 -3.41
C SER A 109 -9.62 8.11 -4.13
N ASP A 110 -8.32 7.86 -4.14
CA ASP A 110 -7.78 6.64 -4.76
C ASP A 110 -8.26 5.40 -3.99
N VAL A 111 -8.30 5.49 -2.66
CA VAL A 111 -8.83 4.46 -1.75
C VAL A 111 -10.28 4.08 -2.10
N ALA A 112 -11.15 5.06 -2.32
CA ALA A 112 -12.55 4.80 -2.66
C ALA A 112 -12.71 4.08 -4.01
N GLN A 113 -11.79 4.29 -4.95
CA GLN A 113 -11.78 3.58 -6.23
C GLN A 113 -11.30 2.14 -6.09
N LEU A 114 -10.34 1.88 -5.19
CA LEU A 114 -9.80 0.54 -4.97
C LEU A 114 -10.80 -0.40 -4.30
N ILE A 115 -11.60 0.11 -3.35
CA ILE A 115 -12.66 -0.66 -2.68
C ILE A 115 -13.78 -1.12 -3.65
N GLU A 116 -13.88 -0.55 -4.85
CA GLU A 116 -14.85 -1.02 -5.86
C GLU A 116 -14.45 -2.33 -6.54
N TYR A 117 -13.19 -2.76 -6.45
CA TYR A 117 -12.72 -4.02 -7.03
C TYR A 117 -13.03 -5.21 -6.12
N ASP A 118 -13.27 -6.38 -6.74
CA ASP A 118 -13.31 -7.64 -5.98
C ASP A 118 -11.88 -8.01 -5.51
N GLU A 119 -11.74 -8.60 -4.32
CA GLU A 119 -10.43 -8.99 -3.73
C GLU A 119 -9.58 -9.86 -4.68
N ASP A 120 -10.22 -10.74 -5.46
CA ASP A 120 -9.58 -11.62 -6.44
C ASP A 120 -9.09 -10.91 -7.73
N GLU A 121 -9.46 -9.64 -7.92
CA GLU A 121 -9.09 -8.84 -9.10
C GLU A 121 -7.76 -8.11 -8.88
N THR A 122 -7.01 -7.89 -9.97
CA THR A 122 -5.74 -7.17 -9.91
C THR A 122 -5.91 -5.73 -9.40
N GLY A 123 -7.06 -5.12 -9.61
CA GLY A 123 -7.36 -3.77 -9.17
C GLY A 123 -7.47 -3.60 -7.65
N SER A 124 -7.75 -4.66 -6.88
CA SER A 124 -7.81 -4.56 -5.40
C SER A 124 -6.42 -4.30 -4.81
N ALA A 125 -5.41 -4.96 -5.34
CA ALA A 125 -4.03 -4.94 -4.84
C ALA A 125 -3.09 -3.96 -5.58
N MET A 126 -3.64 -2.93 -6.24
CA MET A 126 -2.82 -1.96 -6.96
C MET A 126 -2.73 -0.63 -6.23
N THR A 127 -1.56 -0.02 -6.28
CA THR A 127 -1.37 1.37 -5.85
C THR A 127 -1.49 2.33 -7.04
N THR A 128 -2.06 3.51 -6.79
CA THR A 128 -2.11 4.62 -7.76
C THR A 128 -0.89 5.55 -7.64
N LEU A 129 -0.05 5.35 -6.62
CA LEU A 129 1.07 6.22 -6.27
C LEU A 129 2.29 5.99 -7.17
N MET A 130 2.18 6.41 -8.44
CA MET A 130 3.21 6.17 -9.46
C MET A 130 3.64 7.44 -10.20
N VAL A 131 4.89 7.43 -10.70
CA VAL A 131 5.38 8.53 -11.54
C VAL A 131 4.97 8.34 -12.99
N ILE A 132 4.03 9.18 -13.44
CA ILE A 132 3.55 9.20 -14.83
C ILE A 132 4.21 10.33 -15.63
N LEU A 133 4.73 9.99 -16.81
CA LEU A 133 5.36 10.89 -17.76
C LEU A 133 4.75 10.76 -19.18
N THR A 134 5.04 11.72 -20.06
CA THR A 134 4.59 11.73 -21.46
C THR A 134 5.79 11.70 -22.43
N PRO A 135 5.65 11.10 -23.63
CA PRO A 135 6.74 10.89 -24.58
C PRO A 135 7.42 12.18 -25.07
N GLU A 136 6.71 13.30 -25.08
CA GLU A 136 7.17 14.62 -25.56
C GLU A 136 7.97 15.39 -24.51
N MET A 137 8.02 14.91 -23.26
CA MET A 137 8.80 15.60 -22.23
C MET A 137 10.30 15.52 -22.52
N GLU A 138 10.99 16.65 -22.36
CA GLU A 138 12.44 16.66 -22.29
C GLU A 138 12.89 15.96 -21.01
N VAL A 139 13.95 15.15 -21.10
CA VAL A 139 14.57 14.47 -19.96
C VAL A 139 14.81 15.41 -18.78
N LYS A 140 15.27 16.64 -19.04
CA LYS A 140 15.51 17.63 -17.97
C LYS A 140 14.23 18.02 -17.22
N LYS A 141 13.09 18.10 -17.91
CA LYS A 141 11.79 18.41 -17.29
C LYS A 141 11.27 17.19 -16.54
N ALA A 142 11.38 16.01 -17.14
CA ALA A 142 11.01 14.75 -16.51
C ALA A 142 11.78 14.52 -15.20
N THR A 143 13.11 14.67 -15.19
CA THR A 143 13.91 14.52 -13.96
C THR A 143 13.47 15.47 -12.85
N LYS A 144 13.06 16.70 -13.18
CA LYS A 144 12.54 17.62 -12.16
C LYS A 144 11.19 17.18 -11.61
N LYS A 145 10.31 16.64 -12.46
CA LYS A 145 9.03 16.06 -12.04
C LYS A 145 9.27 14.88 -11.10
N VAL A 146 10.13 13.93 -11.48
CA VAL A 146 10.51 12.80 -10.60
C VAL A 146 11.00 13.28 -9.24
N ILE A 147 11.89 14.29 -9.19
CA ILE A 147 12.39 14.83 -7.90
C ILE A 147 11.27 15.47 -7.08
N GLN A 148 10.29 16.11 -7.73
CA GLN A 148 9.17 16.73 -7.05
C GLN A 148 8.22 15.69 -6.47
N ASP A 149 7.94 14.64 -7.24
CA ASP A 149 6.96 13.61 -6.88
C ASP A 149 7.54 12.54 -5.93
N ALA A 150 8.88 12.45 -5.79
CA ALA A 150 9.57 11.36 -5.08
C ALA A 150 9.21 11.16 -3.60
N GLY A 151 8.49 12.09 -2.96
CA GLY A 151 8.02 11.94 -1.59
C GLY A 151 6.55 11.53 -1.48
N ASP A 152 5.82 11.52 -2.60
CA ASP A 152 4.37 11.33 -2.65
C ASP A 152 4.00 10.11 -3.54
N VAL A 153 4.98 9.32 -3.96
CA VAL A 153 4.82 8.14 -4.82
C VAL A 153 5.49 6.95 -4.18
N GLU A 154 5.00 5.77 -4.50
CA GLU A 154 5.46 4.52 -3.92
C GLU A 154 6.90 4.20 -4.35
N SER A 155 7.12 4.21 -5.67
CA SER A 155 8.46 4.04 -6.23
C SER A 155 8.77 5.04 -7.33
N ILE A 156 10.05 5.42 -7.39
CA ILE A 156 10.63 6.18 -8.49
C ILE A 156 11.49 5.33 -9.42
N ASN A 157 11.62 4.01 -9.19
CA ASN A 157 12.53 3.16 -9.96
C ASN A 157 12.05 2.95 -11.40
N THR A 158 10.74 2.83 -11.60
CA THR A 158 10.09 2.77 -12.91
C THR A 158 9.23 4.01 -13.12
N LEU A 159 9.33 4.58 -14.33
CA LEU A 159 8.55 5.75 -14.73
C LEU A 159 7.58 5.31 -15.82
N PHE A 160 6.29 5.43 -15.57
CA PHE A 160 5.25 4.98 -16.48
C PHE A 160 4.99 6.03 -17.54
N ILE A 161 4.91 5.59 -18.80
CA ILE A 161 4.75 6.52 -19.92
C ILE A 161 3.36 6.34 -20.52
N VAL A 162 2.62 7.44 -20.61
CA VAL A 162 1.27 7.48 -21.19
C VAL A 162 1.14 8.50 -22.31
N ASP A 163 0.18 8.30 -23.21
CA ASP A 163 -0.19 9.27 -24.24
C ASP A 163 -1.18 10.35 -23.72
N GLU A 164 -1.63 11.24 -24.61
CA GLU A 164 -2.60 12.30 -24.29
C GLU A 164 -3.98 11.77 -23.83
N ASN A 165 -4.30 10.50 -24.11
CA ASN A 165 -5.54 9.83 -23.70
C ASN A 165 -5.30 8.87 -22.51
N HIS A 166 -4.16 9.00 -21.83
CA HIS A 166 -3.73 8.16 -20.71
C HIS A 166 -3.44 6.70 -21.08
N LYS A 167 -3.27 6.37 -22.37
CA LYS A 167 -2.95 5.01 -22.80
C LYS A 167 -1.52 4.67 -22.47
N PHE A 168 -1.31 3.50 -21.88
CA PHE A 168 0.02 3.03 -21.51
C PHE A 168 0.88 2.74 -22.75
N LEU A 169 2.10 3.30 -22.78
CA LEU A 169 3.05 3.18 -23.89
C LEU A 169 4.30 2.36 -23.54
N GLY A 170 4.53 2.09 -22.26
CA GLY A 170 5.72 1.43 -21.73
C GLY A 170 6.33 2.19 -20.56
N VAL A 171 7.58 1.88 -20.25
CA VAL A 171 8.26 2.38 -19.05
C VAL A 171 9.61 3.01 -19.35
N VAL A 172 10.12 3.82 -18.44
CA VAL A 172 11.52 4.28 -18.43
C VAL A 172 12.11 4.00 -17.05
N PRO A 173 13.10 3.10 -16.93
CA PRO A 173 13.80 2.93 -15.67
C PRO A 173 14.54 4.22 -15.25
N LEU A 174 14.51 4.59 -13.98
CA LEU A 174 15.16 5.80 -13.46
C LEU A 174 16.65 5.88 -13.82
N LYS A 175 17.33 4.74 -13.75
CA LYS A 175 18.73 4.60 -14.16
C LYS A 175 18.97 5.04 -15.62
N LYS A 176 18.00 4.79 -16.51
CA LYS A 176 18.08 5.21 -17.91
C LYS A 176 17.83 6.70 -18.05
N LEU A 177 16.84 7.25 -17.33
CA LEU A 177 16.58 8.69 -17.29
C LEU A 177 17.84 9.47 -16.84
N ILE A 178 18.46 9.07 -15.73
CA ILE A 178 19.64 9.75 -15.17
C ILE A 178 20.85 9.68 -16.11
N LYS A 179 20.99 8.61 -16.89
CA LYS A 179 22.10 8.43 -17.85
C LYS A 179 21.91 9.19 -19.16
N ALA A 180 20.69 9.63 -19.47
CA ALA A 180 20.39 10.27 -20.74
C ALA A 180 21.09 11.62 -20.87
N LYS A 181 21.65 11.90 -22.05
CA LYS A 181 22.32 13.17 -22.34
C LYS A 181 21.32 14.15 -22.93
N THR A 182 21.26 15.35 -22.37
CA THR A 182 20.40 16.42 -22.90
C THR A 182 21.03 17.10 -24.12
N PRO A 183 20.25 17.53 -25.14
CA PRO A 183 18.79 17.37 -25.26
C PRO A 183 18.39 15.94 -25.69
N CYS A 184 17.35 15.40 -25.06
CA CYS A 184 16.76 14.08 -25.34
C CYS A 184 15.31 14.09 -24.84
N LEU A 185 14.40 13.43 -25.57
CA LEU A 185 13.00 13.26 -25.20
C LEU A 185 12.75 11.93 -24.50
N ILE A 186 11.70 11.84 -23.69
CA ILE A 186 11.27 10.60 -23.04
C ILE A 186 10.94 9.50 -24.04
N SER A 187 10.32 9.85 -25.18
CA SER A 187 10.06 8.94 -26.31
C SER A 187 11.29 8.17 -26.80
N GLU A 188 12.49 8.70 -26.66
CA GLU A 188 13.74 8.03 -27.04
C GLU A 188 14.22 7.00 -25.99
N LEU A 189 13.64 7.03 -24.79
CA LEU A 189 14.03 6.20 -23.67
C LEU A 189 13.01 5.10 -23.34
N ILE A 190 11.81 5.13 -23.93
CA ILE A 190 10.74 4.16 -23.64
C ILE A 190 11.22 2.73 -23.91
N GLU A 191 10.95 1.85 -22.94
CA GLU A 191 11.10 0.40 -23.05
C GLU A 191 9.71 -0.22 -23.01
N GLN A 192 9.49 -1.23 -23.86
CA GLN A 192 8.25 -1.99 -23.83
C GLN A 192 8.22 -2.82 -22.55
N SER A 193 7.11 -2.75 -21.81
CA SER A 193 6.85 -3.54 -20.62
C SER A 193 5.55 -4.32 -20.82
N PRO A 194 5.44 -5.57 -20.33
CA PRO A 194 4.15 -6.20 -20.09
C PRO A 194 3.29 -5.32 -19.17
N PHE A 195 1.98 -5.48 -19.29
CA PHE A 195 0.98 -4.93 -18.39
C PHE A 195 -0.13 -5.98 -18.22
N VAL A 196 -0.91 -5.84 -17.15
CA VAL A 196 -2.11 -6.63 -16.86
C VAL A 196 -3.33 -5.72 -16.82
N THR A 197 -4.52 -6.30 -16.88
CA THR A 197 -5.79 -5.58 -16.77
C THR A 197 -6.20 -5.49 -15.31
N ASP A 198 -6.86 -4.40 -14.92
CA ASP A 198 -7.47 -4.22 -13.58
C ASP A 198 -8.40 -5.38 -13.19
N THR A 199 -9.20 -5.88 -14.13
CA THR A 199 -10.10 -7.02 -13.91
C THR A 199 -9.47 -8.40 -14.21
N ASP A 200 -8.15 -8.49 -14.42
CA ASP A 200 -7.48 -9.80 -14.48
C ASP A 200 -7.44 -10.41 -13.08
N SER A 201 -7.51 -11.74 -12.96
CA SER A 201 -7.33 -12.41 -11.66
C SER A 201 -5.95 -12.12 -11.09
N ILE A 202 -5.87 -11.88 -9.78
CA ILE A 202 -4.62 -11.59 -9.09
C ILE A 202 -3.58 -12.70 -9.30
N THR A 203 -3.98 -13.97 -9.30
CA THR A 203 -3.10 -15.12 -9.58
C THR A 203 -2.43 -15.01 -10.96
N GLN A 204 -3.15 -14.55 -11.99
CA GLN A 204 -2.58 -14.32 -13.32
C GLN A 204 -1.51 -13.21 -13.26
N THR A 205 -1.76 -12.17 -12.48
CA THR A 205 -0.81 -11.07 -12.28
C THR A 205 0.44 -11.53 -11.54
N LEU A 206 0.31 -12.34 -10.48
CA LEU A 206 1.43 -12.99 -9.78
C LEU A 206 2.28 -13.84 -10.73
N GLU A 207 1.63 -14.65 -11.58
CA GLU A 207 2.33 -15.44 -12.60
C GLU A 207 3.08 -14.53 -13.59
N ALA A 208 2.47 -13.42 -14.03
CA ALA A 208 3.10 -12.48 -14.94
C ALA A 208 4.32 -11.79 -14.31
N ILE A 209 4.19 -11.30 -13.07
CA ILE A 209 5.28 -10.70 -12.29
C ILE A 209 6.48 -11.66 -12.22
N ASN A 210 6.24 -12.91 -11.83
CA ASN A 210 7.28 -13.92 -11.70
C ASN A 210 7.89 -14.31 -13.06
N ASN A 211 7.06 -14.57 -14.08
CA ASN A 211 7.53 -15.01 -15.40
C ASN A 211 8.39 -13.96 -16.13
N TYR A 212 8.08 -12.68 -15.93
CA TYR A 212 8.78 -11.57 -16.57
C TYR A 212 9.81 -10.90 -15.67
N ALA A 213 9.93 -11.31 -14.40
CA ALA A 213 10.80 -10.71 -13.38
C ALA A 213 10.60 -9.19 -13.29
N ILE A 214 9.33 -8.78 -13.21
CA ILE A 214 8.91 -7.37 -13.12
C ILE A 214 8.82 -7.00 -11.64
N PHE A 215 9.39 -5.85 -11.28
CA PHE A 215 9.32 -5.33 -9.91
C PHE A 215 8.12 -4.44 -9.66
N GLU A 216 7.62 -3.77 -10.71
CA GLU A 216 6.52 -2.82 -10.67
C GLU A 216 5.67 -3.09 -11.93
N MET A 217 4.60 -3.88 -11.77
CA MET A 217 3.73 -4.32 -12.87
C MET A 217 2.71 -3.24 -13.19
N PRO A 218 2.68 -2.70 -14.43
CA PRO A 218 1.64 -1.75 -14.83
C PRO A 218 0.26 -2.44 -14.89
N VAL A 219 -0.75 -1.79 -14.31
CA VAL A 219 -2.16 -2.19 -14.38
C VAL A 219 -2.93 -1.22 -15.25
N CYS A 220 -3.70 -1.74 -16.21
CA CYS A 220 -4.48 -0.93 -17.14
C CYS A 220 -5.97 -1.28 -17.12
N ASP A 221 -6.83 -0.31 -17.43
CA ASP A 221 -8.25 -0.58 -17.69
C ASP A 221 -8.44 -1.39 -19.00
N LEU A 222 -9.65 -1.90 -19.22
CA LEU A 222 -10.04 -2.59 -20.47
C LEU A 222 -9.87 -1.75 -21.75
N GLU A 223 -9.76 -0.42 -21.64
CA GLU A 223 -9.47 0.44 -22.77
C GLU A 223 -7.95 0.63 -22.99
N HIS A 224 -7.07 0.07 -22.15
CA HIS A 224 -5.61 0.26 -22.07
C HIS A 224 -5.17 1.61 -21.45
N LYS A 225 -5.98 2.28 -20.63
CA LYS A 225 -5.49 3.40 -19.81
C LYS A 225 -4.75 2.84 -18.61
N LEU A 226 -3.60 3.44 -18.28
CA LEU A 226 -2.90 3.11 -17.05
C LEU A 226 -3.75 3.56 -15.85
N VAL A 227 -4.00 2.67 -14.89
CA VAL A 227 -4.82 2.96 -13.70
C VAL A 227 -4.03 2.76 -12.40
N GLY A 228 -3.04 1.88 -12.37
CA GLY A 228 -2.20 1.64 -11.20
C GLY A 228 -0.95 0.83 -11.52
N MET A 229 -0.28 0.38 -10.47
CA MET A 229 0.78 -0.62 -10.53
C MET A 229 0.70 -1.56 -9.33
N ILE A 230 1.26 -2.76 -9.47
CA ILE A 230 1.48 -3.70 -8.35
C ILE A 230 2.98 -3.85 -8.14
N THR A 231 3.45 -3.77 -6.88
CA THR A 231 4.85 -3.99 -6.55
C THR A 231 5.15 -5.49 -6.37
N LEU A 232 6.44 -5.86 -6.38
CA LEU A 232 6.82 -7.25 -6.19
C LEU A 232 6.60 -7.70 -4.74
N ASP A 233 6.70 -6.78 -3.79
CA ASP A 233 6.50 -7.01 -2.37
C ASP A 233 5.05 -7.39 -2.09
N ASP A 234 4.08 -6.56 -2.50
CA ASP A 234 2.65 -6.85 -2.32
C ASP A 234 2.29 -8.18 -3.00
N ALA A 235 2.82 -8.40 -4.21
CA ALA A 235 2.65 -9.65 -4.92
C ALA A 235 3.22 -10.88 -4.17
N LEU A 236 4.29 -10.71 -3.38
CA LEU A 236 4.86 -11.78 -2.57
C LEU A 236 4.01 -12.07 -1.32
N ASP A 237 3.35 -11.07 -0.76
CA ASP A 237 2.50 -11.21 0.41
C ASP A 237 1.18 -11.89 0.03
N ILE A 238 0.52 -11.42 -1.04
CA ILE A 238 -0.67 -12.07 -1.62
C ILE A 238 -0.37 -13.53 -2.01
N TYR A 239 0.81 -13.81 -2.58
CA TYR A 239 1.18 -15.18 -2.91
C TYR A 239 1.28 -16.09 -1.67
N GLN A 240 1.71 -15.55 -0.53
CA GLN A 240 1.82 -16.29 0.72
C GLN A 240 0.44 -16.57 1.32
N GLU A 241 -0.45 -15.59 1.30
CA GLU A 241 -1.85 -15.70 1.74
C GLU A 241 -2.60 -16.76 0.93
N GLU A 242 -2.57 -16.65 -0.40
CA GLU A 242 -3.17 -17.63 -1.31
C GLU A 242 -2.66 -19.06 -1.05
N ALA A 243 -1.35 -19.21 -0.83
CA ALA A 243 -0.75 -20.50 -0.55
C ALA A 243 -1.18 -21.06 0.82
N GLN A 244 -1.42 -20.20 1.80
CA GLN A 244 -1.95 -20.57 3.11
C GLN A 244 -3.41 -21.01 3.00
N GLU A 245 -4.25 -20.23 2.32
CA GLU A 245 -5.66 -20.56 2.09
C GLU A 245 -5.82 -21.91 1.37
N ASP A 246 -5.06 -22.12 0.29
CA ASP A 246 -5.08 -23.38 -0.45
C ASP A 246 -4.67 -24.57 0.44
N PHE A 247 -3.70 -24.37 1.32
CA PHE A 247 -3.28 -25.40 2.27
C PHE A 247 -4.36 -25.72 3.31
N GLU A 248 -5.07 -24.72 3.82
CA GLU A 248 -6.19 -24.88 4.75
C GLU A 248 -7.35 -25.62 4.11
N ARG A 249 -7.76 -25.17 2.91
CA ARG A 249 -8.80 -25.80 2.08
C ARG A 249 -8.45 -27.27 1.81
N LEU A 250 -7.19 -27.58 1.48
CA LEU A 250 -6.72 -28.96 1.24
C LEU A 250 -6.69 -29.82 2.51
N SER A 251 -6.32 -29.23 3.64
CA SER A 251 -6.17 -29.92 4.93
C SER A 251 -7.51 -30.20 5.60
N GLY A 252 -8.62 -29.64 5.10
CA GLY A 252 -9.94 -29.72 5.73
C GLY A 252 -9.98 -29.04 7.09
N LEU A 253 -9.04 -28.12 7.33
CA LEU A 253 -9.14 -27.16 8.40
C LEU A 253 -10.26 -26.17 7.99
N PRO A 254 -11.13 -25.74 8.91
CA PRO A 254 -11.95 -24.56 8.61
C PRO A 254 -11.01 -23.41 8.23
N GLU A 255 -11.42 -22.55 7.27
CA GLU A 255 -10.81 -21.23 7.07
C GLU A 255 -10.52 -20.64 8.47
N THR A 256 -9.28 -20.22 8.71
CA THR A 256 -8.96 -19.54 9.96
C THR A 256 -9.69 -18.22 10.00
N VAL A 257 -10.94 -18.25 10.46
CA VAL A 257 -11.47 -17.14 11.21
C VAL A 257 -10.61 -17.10 12.47
N GLU A 258 -9.60 -16.23 12.52
CA GLU A 258 -8.83 -15.92 13.73
C GLU A 258 -9.71 -15.19 14.76
N ARG A 259 -10.87 -15.77 15.08
CA ARG A 259 -11.66 -15.38 16.24
C ARG A 259 -10.89 -15.80 17.48
N ASN A 260 -10.20 -14.81 18.04
CA ASN A 260 -9.71 -14.74 19.40
C ASN A 260 -10.40 -15.78 20.33
N PRO A 261 -9.68 -16.81 20.82
CA PRO A 261 -10.28 -18.00 21.45
C PRO A 261 -11.02 -17.74 22.77
N PHE A 262 -11.13 -16.49 23.21
CA PHE A 262 -11.79 -16.09 24.45
C PHE A 262 -13.29 -15.76 24.33
N LYS A 263 -13.87 -15.59 23.12
CA LYS A 263 -15.31 -15.25 23.00
C LYS A 263 -16.27 -16.45 23.02
N THR A 264 -15.81 -17.70 22.90
CA THR A 264 -16.71 -18.87 22.81
C THR A 264 -17.04 -19.53 24.16
N ALA A 265 -16.55 -18.99 25.28
CA ALA A 265 -16.75 -19.58 26.62
C ALA A 265 -17.83 -18.89 27.47
N LEU A 266 -18.72 -18.09 26.88
CA LEU A 266 -19.88 -17.55 27.59
C LEU A 266 -21.17 -17.73 26.79
N HIS A 267 -21.69 -18.96 26.81
CA HIS A 267 -23.13 -19.21 26.75
C HIS A 267 -23.54 -20.53 27.41
#